data_AF-A0A529KW07-F1
#
_entry.id   AF-A0A529KW07-F1
#
_cell.length_a   1.000
_cell.length_b   1.000
_cell.length_c   1.000
_cell.angle_alpha   90.00
_cell.angle_beta   90.00
_cell.angle_gamma   90.00
#
_symmetry.space_group_name_H-M   'P 1'
#
loop_
_entity.id
_entity.type
_entity.pdbx_description
1 polymer ?
#
loop_
_entity_poly.entity_id
_entity_poly.type
_entity_poly.pdbx_seq_one_letter_code
_entity_poly.pdbx_strand_id
1 'polypeptide(L)'
;MPNPYREIFKARGAKGFAAAGFVARMPMAMAPIGIVAMLSQTHGEYWLAGAVSATYALANAFVAPQISRLVDRLGQARIVVPTTVISVLAFVVLVAAANQDWPIWTLFVSALVAAAMPSIPAMVRARWTELFR
;
A
#
# COMPACT_ATOMS: atom_id res chain seq x y z
N MET A 1 -7.14 -36.01 -15.83
CA MET A 1 -7.67 -35.12 -14.78
C MET A 1 -7.58 -33.68 -15.26
N PRO A 2 -8.69 -32.91 -15.33
CA PRO A 2 -8.63 -31.49 -15.65
C PRO A 2 -7.76 -30.79 -14.59
N ASN A 3 -6.80 -29.97 -15.02
CA ASN A 3 -5.94 -29.26 -14.09
C ASN A 3 -6.80 -28.26 -13.26
N PRO A 4 -6.91 -28.41 -11.94
CA PRO A 4 -7.74 -27.55 -11.09
C PRO A 4 -7.41 -26.06 -11.25
N TYR A 5 -6.15 -25.73 -11.51
CA TYR A 5 -5.70 -24.35 -11.76
C TYR A 5 -6.29 -23.76 -13.04
N ARG A 6 -6.54 -24.59 -14.06
CA ARG A 6 -7.14 -24.14 -15.33
C ARG A 6 -8.61 -23.77 -15.17
N GLU A 7 -9.33 -24.37 -14.23
CA GLU A 7 -10.73 -24.03 -13.97
C GLU A 7 -10.89 -22.70 -13.24
N ILE A 8 -9.96 -22.37 -12.34
CA ILE A 8 -9.92 -21.07 -11.64
C ILE A 8 -9.78 -19.90 -12.63
N PHE A 9 -9.00 -20.09 -13.71
CA PHE A 9 -8.81 -19.08 -14.75
C PHE A 9 -9.90 -19.06 -15.85
N LYS A 10 -10.91 -19.95 -15.81
CA LYS A 10 -12.05 -19.93 -16.73
C LYS A 10 -13.09 -18.86 -16.37
N ALA A 11 -13.11 -18.38 -15.12
CA ALA A 11 -14.01 -17.32 -14.71
C ALA A 11 -13.71 -16.01 -15.49
N ARG A 12 -14.75 -15.40 -16.07
CA ARG A 12 -14.67 -14.16 -16.85
C ARG A 12 -14.02 -13.06 -15.98
N GLY A 13 -12.84 -12.57 -16.38
CA GLY A 13 -12.12 -11.50 -15.67
C GLY A 13 -11.02 -11.94 -14.69
N ALA A 14 -10.85 -13.24 -14.41
CA ALA A 14 -9.85 -13.74 -13.46
C ALA A 14 -8.40 -13.34 -13.81
N LYS A 15 -8.06 -13.32 -15.11
CA LYS A 15 -6.72 -12.88 -15.58
C LYS A 15 -6.47 -11.39 -15.34
N GLY A 16 -7.47 -10.54 -15.62
CA GLY A 16 -7.39 -9.09 -15.39
C GLY A 16 -7.29 -8.77 -13.90
N PHE A 17 -8.02 -9.51 -13.07
CA PHE A 17 -7.95 -9.41 -11.62
C PHE A 17 -6.57 -9.82 -11.05
N ALA A 18 -6.01 -10.92 -11.55
CA ALA A 18 -4.68 -11.38 -11.17
C ALA A 18 -3.59 -10.37 -11.56
N ALA A 19 -3.68 -9.79 -12.76
CA ALA A 19 -2.77 -8.74 -13.22
C ALA A 19 -2.90 -7.45 -12.39
N ALA A 20 -4.13 -6.99 -12.12
CA ALA A 20 -4.36 -5.84 -11.26
C ALA A 20 -3.84 -6.06 -9.84
N GLY A 21 -4.07 -7.25 -9.26
CA GLY A 21 -3.53 -7.64 -7.96
C GLY A 21 -2.00 -7.70 -7.95
N PHE A 22 -1.37 -8.12 -9.06
CA PHE A 22 0.09 -8.12 -9.24
C PHE A 22 0.68 -6.71 -9.23
N VAL A 23 0.05 -5.76 -9.94
CA VAL A 23 0.51 -4.37 -9.96
C VAL A 23 0.29 -3.72 -8.59
N ALA A 24 -0.88 -3.95 -7.99
CA ALA A 24 -1.25 -3.33 -6.72
C ALA A 24 -0.38 -3.79 -5.54
N ARG A 25 0.31 -4.94 -5.62
CA ARG A 25 1.23 -5.41 -4.56
C ARG A 25 2.63 -4.82 -4.63
N MET A 26 3.07 -4.27 -5.77
CA MET A 26 4.43 -3.74 -5.89
C MET A 26 4.72 -2.62 -4.88
N PRO A 27 3.82 -1.63 -4.67
CA PRO A 27 4.10 -0.52 -3.77
C PRO A 27 4.32 -0.94 -2.31
N MET A 28 3.78 -2.09 -1.87
CA MET A 28 3.92 -2.54 -0.48
C MET A 28 5.39 -2.76 -0.07
N ALA A 29 6.18 -3.35 -0.97
CA ALA A 29 7.62 -3.56 -0.74
C ALA A 29 8.46 -2.38 -1.23
N MET A 30 8.01 -1.68 -2.27
CA MET A 30 8.74 -0.54 -2.83
C MET A 30 8.71 0.69 -1.92
N ALA A 31 7.61 0.95 -1.19
CA ALA A 31 7.49 2.16 -0.39
C ALA A 31 8.58 2.29 0.69
N PRO A 32 8.82 1.31 1.59
CA PRO A 32 9.87 1.43 2.60
C PRO A 32 11.27 1.61 1.97
N ILE A 33 11.58 0.85 0.92
CA ILE A 33 12.87 0.92 0.22
C ILE A 33 13.03 2.27 -0.50
N GLY A 34 11.97 2.75 -1.16
CA GLY A 34 11.95 4.02 -1.85
C GLY A 34 12.11 5.21 -0.91
N ILE A 35 11.49 5.16 0.27
CA ILE A 35 11.68 6.17 1.32
C ILE A 35 13.15 6.21 1.75
N VAL A 36 13.74 5.05 2.07
CA VAL A 36 15.16 5.00 2.49
C VAL A 36 16.07 5.52 1.38
N ALA A 37 15.90 5.05 0.15
CA ALA A 37 16.73 5.42 -0.99
C ALA A 37 16.58 6.90 -1.38
N MET A 38 15.38 7.47 -1.25
CA MET A 38 15.13 8.88 -1.51
C MET A 38 15.81 9.75 -0.46
N LEU A 39 15.54 9.49 0.84
CA LEU A 39 16.10 10.30 1.92
C LEU A 39 17.61 10.13 2.05
N SER A 40 18.17 8.95 1.78
CA SER A 40 19.62 8.75 1.81
C SER A 40 20.34 9.55 0.72
N GLN A 41 19.69 9.75 -0.43
CA GLN A 41 20.25 10.55 -1.54
C GLN A 41 20.03 12.06 -1.37
N THR A 42 18.91 12.49 -0.79
CA THR A 42 18.59 13.92 -0.60
C THR A 42 19.23 14.51 0.64
N HIS A 43 19.09 13.86 1.81
CA HIS A 43 19.56 14.41 3.08
C HIS A 43 20.96 13.91 3.49
N GLY A 44 21.47 12.83 2.90
CA GLY A 44 22.76 12.22 3.27
C GLY A 44 22.77 11.54 4.66
N GLU A 45 21.77 11.80 5.50
CA GLU A 45 21.64 11.25 6.84
C GLU A 45 20.86 9.92 6.84
N TYR A 46 21.61 8.81 6.88
CA TYR A 46 21.04 7.46 6.91
C TYR A 46 20.15 7.17 8.12
N TRP A 47 20.41 7.80 9.28
CA TRP A 47 19.60 7.59 10.48
C TRP A 47 18.18 8.13 10.28
N LEU A 48 18.03 9.28 9.60
CA LEU A 48 16.72 9.89 9.32
C LEU A 48 15.95 9.05 8.30
N ALA A 49 16.62 8.61 7.23
CA ALA A 49 16.05 7.73 6.22
C ALA A 49 15.52 6.42 6.85
N GLY A 50 16.30 5.82 7.75
CA GLY A 50 15.91 4.63 8.51
C GLY A 50 14.74 4.89 9.45
N ALA A 51 14.76 6.00 10.19
CA ALA A 51 13.69 6.36 11.14
C ALA A 51 12.34 6.58 10.44
N VAL A 52 12.31 7.36 9.35
CA VAL A 52 11.07 7.64 8.59
C VAL A 52 10.52 6.36 7.96
N SER A 53 11.38 5.51 7.40
CA SER A 53 10.97 4.21 6.85
C SER A 53 10.46 3.25 7.93
N ALA A 54 11.10 3.23 9.11
CA ALA A 54 10.62 2.46 10.25
C ALA A 54 9.26 2.97 10.75
N THR A 55 9.04 4.28 10.79
CA THR A 55 7.74 4.86 11.12
C THR A 55 6.67 4.43 10.12
N TYR A 56 6.95 4.50 8.81
CA TYR A 56 6.04 3.99 7.78
C TYR A 56 5.73 2.49 7.98
N ALA A 57 6.77 1.67 8.20
CA ALA A 57 6.61 0.22 8.36
C ALA A 57 5.78 -0.14 9.60
N LEU A 58 6.06 0.50 10.74
CA LEU A 58 5.30 0.31 11.98
C LEU A 58 3.86 0.78 11.82
N ALA A 59 3.65 2.00 11.29
CA ALA A 59 2.32 2.53 11.04
C ALA A 59 1.54 1.61 10.10
N ASN A 60 2.15 1.10 9.03
CA ASN A 60 1.50 0.19 8.10
C ASN A 60 1.16 -1.15 8.76
N ALA A 61 2.02 -1.68 9.63
CA ALA A 61 1.74 -2.89 10.39
C ALA A 61 0.51 -2.74 11.29
N PHE A 62 0.31 -1.56 11.90
CA PHE A 62 -0.88 -1.27 12.69
C PHE A 62 -2.09 -0.92 11.83
N VAL A 63 -1.95 -0.17 10.75
CA VAL A 63 -3.08 0.36 9.96
C VAL A 63 -3.65 -0.68 8.99
N ALA A 64 -2.82 -1.57 8.45
CA ALA A 64 -3.24 -2.57 7.47
C ALA A 64 -4.38 -3.49 7.97
N PRO A 65 -4.34 -4.05 9.21
CA PRO A 65 -5.47 -4.84 9.74
C PRO A 65 -6.74 -4.01 9.95
N GLN A 66 -6.61 -2.72 10.27
CA GLN A 66 -7.75 -1.83 10.54
C GLN A 66 -8.47 -1.50 9.24
N ILE A 67 -7.71 -1.19 8.18
CA ILE A 67 -8.26 -0.99 6.84
C ILE A 67 -8.91 -2.29 6.35
N SER A 68 -8.31 -3.45 6.59
CA SER A 68 -8.93 -4.74 6.24
C SER A 68 -10.30 -4.88 6.89
N ARG A 69 -10.42 -4.62 8.20
CA ARG A 69 -11.71 -4.69 8.92
C ARG A 69 -12.73 -3.66 8.40
N LEU A 70 -12.30 -2.46 8.05
CA LEU A 70 -13.16 -1.42 7.48
C LEU A 70 -13.67 -1.81 6.10
N VAL A 71 -12.82 -2.39 5.26
CA VAL A 71 -13.19 -2.94 3.95
C VAL A 71 -14.23 -4.04 4.10
N ASP A 72 -14.04 -4.95 5.06
CA ASP A 72 -14.98 -6.05 5.31
C ASP A 72 -16.36 -5.54 5.79
N ARG A 73 -16.42 -4.41 6.50
CA ARG A 73 -17.67 -3.83 7.02
C ARG A 73 -18.39 -2.87 6.07
N LEU A 74 -17.64 -2.02 5.38
CA LEU A 74 -18.17 -0.90 4.59
C LEU A 74 -18.13 -1.14 3.08
N GLY A 75 -17.51 -2.24 2.66
CA GLY A 75 -17.37 -2.65 1.27
C GLY A 75 -16.08 -2.16 0.63
N GLN A 76 -15.52 -3.01 -0.23
CA GLN A 76 -14.24 -2.80 -0.92
C GLN A 76 -14.19 -1.49 -1.71
N ALA A 77 -15.22 -1.19 -2.52
CA ALA A 77 -15.20 -0.01 -3.39
C ALA A 77 -15.19 1.32 -2.61
N ARG A 78 -15.87 1.38 -1.46
CA ARG A 78 -16.07 2.61 -0.69
C ARG A 78 -14.84 3.02 0.12
N ILE A 79 -14.01 2.06 0.53
CA ILE A 79 -12.81 2.32 1.36
C ILE A 79 -11.54 2.40 0.52
N VAL A 80 -11.43 1.62 -0.55
CA VAL A 80 -10.19 1.53 -1.34
C VAL A 80 -9.88 2.82 -2.08
N VAL A 81 -10.90 3.47 -2.66
CA VAL A 81 -10.71 4.73 -3.39
C VAL A 81 -10.18 5.83 -2.47
N PRO A 82 -10.83 6.16 -1.33
CA PRO A 82 -10.33 7.23 -0.46
C PRO A 82 -8.98 6.89 0.18
N THR A 83 -8.76 5.64 0.61
CA THR A 83 -7.46 5.25 1.20
C THR A 83 -6.33 5.34 0.18
N THR A 84 -6.56 4.92 -1.06
CA THR A 84 -5.59 5.09 -2.15
C THR A 84 -5.28 6.57 -2.39
N VAL A 85 -6.31 7.43 -2.48
CA VAL A 85 -6.11 8.87 -2.70
C VAL A 85 -5.32 9.50 -1.56
N ILE A 86 -5.65 9.17 -0.31
CA ILE A 86 -4.93 9.67 0.87
C ILE A 86 -3.46 9.23 0.84
N SER A 87 -3.18 7.96 0.55
CA SER A 87 -1.80 7.46 0.47
C SER A 87 -1.01 8.12 -0.66
N VAL A 88 -1.62 8.30 -1.84
CA VAL A 88 -0.95 8.97 -2.97
C VAL A 88 -0.61 10.42 -2.62
N LEU A 89 -1.56 11.16 -2.03
CA LEU A 89 -1.31 12.53 -1.57
C LEU A 89 -0.21 12.57 -0.52
N ALA A 90 -0.21 11.63 0.43
CA ALA A 90 0.82 11.54 1.45
C ALA A 90 2.21 11.26 0.88
N PHE A 91 2.33 10.38 -0.13
CA PHE A 91 3.59 10.18 -0.84
C PHE A 91 4.05 11.42 -1.60
N VAL A 92 3.13 12.14 -2.27
CA VAL A 92 3.46 13.40 -2.95
C VAL A 92 3.98 14.43 -1.95
N VAL A 93 3.33 14.56 -0.79
CA VAL A 93 3.78 15.44 0.29
C VAL A 93 5.15 15.00 0.83
N LEU A 94 5.38 13.70 1.01
CA LEU A 94 6.67 13.18 1.47
C LEU A 94 7.79 13.51 0.49
N VAL A 95 7.55 13.32 -0.82
CA VAL A 95 8.52 13.66 -1.88
C VAL A 95 8.77 15.16 -1.93
N ALA A 96 7.72 15.98 -1.84
CA ALA A 96 7.86 17.44 -1.84
C ALA A 96 8.63 17.94 -0.60
N ALA A 97 8.32 17.39 0.58
CA ALA A 97 9.00 17.72 1.83
C ALA A 97 10.49 17.36 1.79
N ALA A 98 10.83 16.21 1.20
CA ALA A 98 12.23 15.78 1.03
C ALA A 98 12.99 16.61 -0.02
N ASN A 99 12.32 17.13 -1.05
CA ASN A 99 12.96 17.96 -2.08
C ASN A 99 13.10 19.43 -1.70
N GLN A 100 12.26 19.94 -0.81
CA GLN A 100 12.25 21.35 -0.41
C GLN A 100 12.83 21.60 0.99
N ASP A 101 13.52 20.62 1.57
CA ASP A 101 14.10 20.68 2.93
C ASP A 101 13.09 21.17 3.99
N TRP A 102 11.86 20.66 3.92
CA TRP A 102 10.85 20.97 4.91
C TRP A 102 11.24 20.43 6.30
N PRO A 103 10.62 20.95 7.38
CA PRO A 103 10.91 20.49 8.72
C PRO A 103 10.77 18.97 8.86
N ILE A 104 11.71 18.34 9.56
CA ILE A 104 11.80 16.88 9.71
C ILE A 104 10.46 16.22 10.14
N TRP A 105 9.67 16.89 10.98
CA TRP A 105 8.38 16.36 11.43
C TRP A 105 7.38 16.12 10.28
N THR A 106 7.46 16.85 9.16
CA THR A 106 6.57 16.65 8.01
C THR A 106 6.86 15.31 7.32
N LEU A 107 8.11 14.84 7.34
CA LEU A 107 8.50 13.53 6.81
C LEU A 107 7.86 12.41 7.62
N PHE A 108 7.86 12.52 8.94
CA PHE A 108 7.22 11.54 9.83
C PHE A 108 5.70 11.54 9.70
N VAL A 109 5.07 12.72 9.66
CA VAL A 109 3.61 12.83 9.49
C VAL A 109 3.17 12.28 8.14
N SER A 110 3.84 12.65 7.05
CA SER A 110 3.50 12.16 5.72
C SER A 110 3.73 10.65 5.58
N ALA A 111 4.81 10.10 6.16
CA ALA A 111 5.03 8.66 6.23
C ALA A 111 3.92 7.93 7.01
N LEU A 112 3.45 8.51 8.12
CA LEU A 112 2.38 7.94 8.94
C LEU A 112 1.03 7.95 8.21
N VAL A 113 0.73 9.01 7.44
CA VAL A 113 -0.48 9.06 6.62
C VAL A 113 -0.37 8.13 5.40
N ALA A 114 0.82 7.99 4.80
CA ALA A 114 1.04 7.09 3.67
C ALA A 114 0.75 5.63 4.03
N ALA A 115 0.94 5.25 5.30
CA ALA A 115 0.60 3.93 5.84
C ALA A 115 -0.90 3.60 5.82
N ALA A 116 -1.77 4.55 5.45
CA ALA A 116 -3.17 4.28 5.13
C ALA A 116 -3.36 3.48 3.82
N MET A 117 -2.28 2.93 3.24
CA MET A 117 -2.34 2.22 1.97
C MET A 117 -3.16 0.92 2.12
N PRO A 118 -4.12 0.67 1.23
CA PRO A 118 -5.01 -0.48 1.37
C PRO A 118 -4.26 -1.82 1.20
N SER A 119 -4.61 -2.80 2.04
CA SER A 119 -4.04 -4.16 2.01
C SER A 119 -4.63 -4.98 0.86
N ILE A 120 -3.90 -5.00 -0.25
CA ILE A 120 -4.26 -5.76 -1.47
C ILE A 120 -4.44 -7.28 -1.23
N PRO A 121 -3.64 -7.98 -0.41
CA PRO A 121 -3.82 -9.41 -0.18
C PRO A 121 -5.18 -9.77 0.45
N ALA A 122 -5.68 -8.92 1.36
CA ALA A 122 -6.98 -9.11 1.99
C ALA A 122 -8.12 -8.94 0.98
N MET A 123 -8.02 -7.90 0.14
CA MET A 123 -8.99 -7.60 -0.92
C MET A 123 -9.05 -8.70 -1.98
N VAL A 124 -7.90 -9.27 -2.35
CA VAL A 124 -7.81 -10.39 -3.28
C VAL A 124 -8.55 -11.59 -2.71
N ARG A 125 -8.32 -11.90 -1.43
CA ARG A 125 -8.98 -13.02 -0.75
C ARG A 125 -10.51 -12.85 -0.69
N ALA A 126 -11.00 -11.68 -0.28
CA ALA A 126 -12.44 -11.41 -0.21
C ALA A 126 -13.16 -11.58 -1.56
N ARG A 127 -12.57 -11.06 -2.64
CA ARG A 127 -13.10 -11.18 -4.01
C ARG A 127 -13.10 -12.62 -4.54
N TRP A 128 -12.06 -13.40 -4.24
CA TRP A 128 -12.03 -14.81 -4.61
C TRP A 128 -13.09 -15.63 -3.85
N THR A 129 -13.34 -15.29 -2.58
CA THR A 129 -14.43 -15.92 -1.81
C THR A 129 -15.80 -15.58 -2.39
N GLU A 130 -16.04 -14.33 -2.84
CA GLU A 130 -17.28 -13.94 -3.52
C GLU A 130 -17.48 -14.67 -4.86
N LEU A 131 -16.40 -14.89 -5.62
CA LEU A 131 -16.45 -15.51 -6.96
C LEU A 131 -16.69 -17.03 -6.94
N PHE A 132 -16.28 -17.70 -5.84
CA PHE A 132 -16.40 -19.16 -5.67
C PHE A 132 -17.38 -19.56 -4.55
N ARG A 133 -18.21 -18.62 -4.10
CA ARG A 133 -19.36 -18.91 -3.24
C ARG A 133 -20.49 -19.52 -4.06
#